data_AF-A0A0B8P451-F1
#
_entry.id   AF-A0A0B8P451-F1
#
_cell.length_a   1.000
_cell.length_b   1.000
_cell.length_c   1.000
_cell.angle_alpha   90.00
_cell.angle_beta   90.00
_cell.angle_gamma   90.00
#
_symmetry.space_group_name_H-M   'P 1'
#
loop_
_entity.id
_entity.type
_entity.pdbx_description
1 polymer ?
#
loop_
_entity_poly.entity_id
_entity_poly.type
_entity_poly.pdbx_seq_one_letter_code
_entity_poly.pdbx_strand_id
1 'polypeptide(L)' 'MRIALGIEYDGSRYYGWQRQNEFDSVQERLEKALTAVANHPVEVQCAGRTDAGVHGTGR' A
#
# COMPACT_ATOMS: atom_id res chain seq x y z
N MET A 1 12.24 -14.47 -3.36
CA MET A 1 10.91 -15.01 -3.72
C MET A 1 10.04 -13.85 -4.19
N ARG A 2 9.13 -14.06 -5.16
CA ARG A 2 8.16 -13.04 -5.59
C ARG A 2 6.76 -13.54 -5.27
N ILE A 3 5.96 -12.72 -4.58
CA ILE A 3 4.58 -13.01 -4.19
C ILE A 3 3.70 -11.92 -4.79
N ALA A 4 2.57 -12.30 -5.38
CA ALA A 4 1.53 -11.37 -5.80
C ALA A 4 0.41 -11.34 -4.76
N LEU A 5 -0.10 -10.15 -4.45
CA LEU A 5 -1.17 -9.93 -3.48
C LEU A 5 -2.28 -9.10 -4.14
N GLY A 6 -3.54 -9.52 -3.98
CA GLY A 6 -4.69 -8.67 -4.26
C GLY A 6 -4.95 -7.79 -3.04
N ILE A 7 -5.02 -6.47 -3.23
CA ILE A 7 -5.21 -5.49 -2.15
C ILE A 7 -6.51 -4.73 -2.40
N GLU A 8 -7.36 -4.70 -1.38
CA GLU A 8 -8.55 -3.85 -1.31
C GLU A 8 -8.37 -2.83 -0.18
N TYR A 9 -8.76 -1.59 -0.42
CA TYR A 9 -8.69 -0.52 0.57
C TYR A 9 -9.70 0.59 0.31
N ASP A 10 -10.19 1.18 1.40
CA ASP A 10 -10.86 2.46 1.38
C ASP A 10 -9.82 3.60 1.39
N GLY A 11 -9.74 4.36 0.30
CA GLY A 11 -8.84 5.50 0.15
C GLY A 11 -9.20 6.75 0.95
N SER A 12 -10.36 6.81 1.60
CA SER A 12 -10.89 8.03 2.24
C SER A 12 -9.96 8.68 3.27
N ARG A 13 -9.08 7.91 3.91
CA ARG A 13 -8.13 8.35 4.93
C ARG A 13 -6.68 8.42 4.44
N TYR A 14 -6.45 8.19 3.16
CA TYR A 14 -5.11 8.12 2.59
C TYR A 14 -4.89 9.19 1.53
N TYR A 15 -3.68 9.74 1.51
CA TYR A 15 -3.22 10.68 0.50
C TYR A 15 -2.66 9.95 -0.72
N GLY A 16 -3.40 8.93 -1.16
CA GLY A 16 -3.10 8.12 -2.33
C GLY A 16 -2.31 6.86 -2.01
N TRP A 17 -1.93 6.17 -3.08
CA TRP A 17 -1.20 4.92 -2.97
C TRP A 17 0.25 5.12 -2.53
N GLN A 18 0.96 6.02 -3.22
CA GLN A 18 2.42 6.12 -3.11
C GLN A 18 2.86 6.71 -1.76
N ARG A 19 3.91 6.11 -1.19
CA ARG A 19 4.56 6.62 0.02
C ARG A 19 5.09 8.04 -0.16
N GLN A 20 4.75 8.90 0.79
CA GLN A 20 5.19 10.29 0.91
C GLN A 20 5.67 10.53 2.35
N ASN A 21 6.48 11.56 2.59
CA ASN A 21 7.10 11.78 3.91
C ASN A 21 6.12 12.35 4.95
N GLU A 22 5.13 13.13 4.51
CA GLU A 22 4.28 13.94 5.40
C GLU A 22 2.86 13.38 5.55
N PHE A 23 2.45 12.44 4.71
CA PHE A 23 1.07 11.98 4.62
C PHE A 23 0.97 10.46 4.65
N ASP A 24 -0.08 9.97 5.33
CA ASP A 24 -0.42 8.55 5.35
C ASP A 24 -0.78 8.06 3.93
N SER A 25 -0.14 6.98 3.52
CA SER A 25 -0.32 6.35 2.21
C SER A 25 -0.63 4.85 2.35
N VAL A 26 -1.28 4.28 1.34
CA VAL A 26 -1.60 2.85 1.33
C VAL A 26 -0.33 1.99 1.24
N GLN A 27 0.64 2.38 0.42
CA GLN A 27 1.91 1.67 0.27
C GLN A 27 2.66 1.56 1.61
N GLU A 28 2.80 2.66 2.34
CA GLU A 28 3.54 2.65 3.61
C GLU A 28 2.86 1.77 4.67
N ARG A 29 1.52 1.83 4.77
CA ARG A 29 0.78 0.97 5.70
C ARG A 29 0.93 -0.51 5.35
N LEU A 30 0.90 -0.84 4.06
CA LEU A 30 1.09 -2.21 3.59
C LEU A 30 2.52 -2.71 3.85
N GLU A 31 3.55 -1.91 3.55
CA GLU A 31 4.96 -2.24 3.79
C GLU A 31 5.22 -2.46 5.29
N LYS A 32 4.67 -1.60 6.16
CA LYS A 32 4.78 -1.76 7.63
C LYS A 32 4.15 -3.07 8.11
N ALA A 33 2.94 -3.39 7.63
CA ALA A 33 2.26 -4.64 7.99
C ALA A 33 3.02 -5.87 7.50
N LEU A 34 3.49 -5.87 6.25
CA LEU A 34 4.26 -6.97 5.69
C LEU A 34 5.60 -7.15 6.37
N THR A 35 6.29 -6.05 6.73
CA THR A 35 7.55 -6.09 7.47
C THR A 35 7.37 -6.77 8.83
N ALA A 36 6.27 -6.48 9.54
CA ALA A 36 5.96 -7.13 10.81
C ALA A 36 5.73 -8.64 10.66
N VAL A 37 5.08 -9.08 9.59
CA VAL A 37 4.83 -10.51 9.31
C VAL A 37 6.09 -11.24 8.83
N ALA A 38 6.84 -10.61 7.93
CA ALA A 38 8.02 -11.21 7.31
C ALA A 38 9.27 -11.17 8.22
N ASN A 39 9.23 -10.38 9.30
CA ASN A 39 10.35 -10.14 10.23
C ASN A 39 11.61 -9.60 9.54
N HIS A 40 11.42 -8.88 8.43
CA HIS A 40 12.46 -8.13 7.72
C HIS A 40 11.79 -7.01 6.88
N PRO A 41 12.52 -5.94 6.50
CA PRO A 41 11.96 -4.90 5.64
C PRO A 41 11.40 -5.45 4.33
N VAL A 42 10.21 -4.99 3.95
CA VAL A 42 9.54 -5.37 2.69
C VAL A 42 9.23 -4.12 1.88
N GLU A 43 9.57 -4.16 0.59
CA GLU A 43 9.14 -3.17 -0.39
C GLU A 43 8.08 -3.78 -1.31
N VAL A 44 7.07 -3.00 -1.68
CA VAL A 44 6.00 -3.44 -2.58
C VAL A 44 6.05 -2.69 -3.91
N GLN A 45 5.73 -3.41 -4.99
CA GLN A 45 5.50 -2.83 -6.31
C GLN A 45 4.01 -2.95 -6.64
N CYS A 46 3.39 -1.84 -7.03
CA CYS A 46 1.96 -1.79 -7.37
C CYS A 46 1.73 -2.00 -8.87
N ALA A 47 0.56 -2.52 -9.22
CA ALA A 47 0.08 -2.58 -10.60
C ALA A 47 -0.26 -1.18 -11.15
N GLY A 48 -0.78 -0.29 -10.29
CA GLY A 48 -1.13 1.08 -10.63
C GLY A 48 -1.16 1.97 -9.39
N ARG A 49 -0.93 3.27 -9.60
CA ARG A 49 -1.04 4.28 -8.55
C ARG A 49 -2.46 4.84 -8.50
N THR A 50 -2.92 5.19 -7.31
CA THR A 50 -4.17 5.94 -7.11
C THR A 50 -3.90 7.26 -6.39
N ASP A 51 -4.72 8.27 -6.67
CA ASP A 51 -4.68 9.57 -6.02
C ASP A 51 -5.35 9.55 -4.64
N ALA A 52 -5.21 10.64 -3.89
CA ALA A 52 -5.82 10.81 -2.57
C ALA A 52 -7.34 10.60 -2.60
N GLY A 53 -7.86 9.87 -1.61
CA GLY A 53 -9.30 9.55 -1.52
C GLY A 53 -9.79 8.45 -2.46
N VAL A 54 -8.99 7.97 -3.42
CA VAL A 54 -9.40 6.94 -4.37
C VAL A 54 -9.31 5.54 -3.75
N HIS A 55 -10.36 4.74 -3.91
CA HIS A 55 -10.43 3.36 -3.41
C HIS A 55 -9.87 2.34 -4.41
N GLY A 56 -9.49 1.17 -3.92
CA GLY A 56 -9.10 0.03 -4.76
C GLY A 56 -9.76 -1.25 -4.25
N THR A 57 -10.26 -2.09 -5.14
CA THR A 57 -10.93 -3.37 -4.79
C THR A 57 -10.21 -4.60 -5.34
N GLY A 58 -9.02 -4.41 -5.93
CA GLY A 58 -8.18 -5.51 -6.42
C GLY A 58 -8.84 -6.42 -7.47
N ARG A 59 -9.89 -5.95 -8.14
CA ARG A 59 -10.56 -6.63 -9.25
C ARG A 59 -9.83 -6.46 -10.57
#